data_AF-A0A538LWM6-F1
#
_entry.id   AF-A0A538LWM6-F1
#
_cell.length_a   1.000
_cell.length_b   1.000
_cell.length_c   1.000
_cell.angle_alpha   90.00
_cell.angle_beta   90.00
_cell.angle_gamma   90.00
#
_symmetry.space_group_name_H-M   'P 1'
#
loop_
_entity.id
_entity.type
_entity.pdbx_description
1 polymer ?
#
loop_
_entity_poly.entity_id
_entity_poly.type
_entity_poly.pdbx_seq_one_letter_code
_entity_poly.pdbx_strand_id
1 'polypeptide(L)'
;MSERPDPFLALDRYFAAATIAHEYLADLHLELAALGTDSPHTRALLGESAAVVTERMPALTRELRQLGDEWETQSLLDPPRAKRTLELATIRLIEAEPELSALRARQDEIVAEMHGLLERARGS
;
A
#
# COMPACT_ATOMS: atom_id res chain seq x y z
N MET A 1 -5.22 9.12 25.60
CA MET A 1 -4.39 8.88 24.40
C MET A 1 -4.91 9.79 23.32
N SER A 2 -4.07 10.63 22.71
CA SER A 2 -4.49 11.45 21.57
C SER A 2 -4.74 10.54 20.37
N GLU A 3 -5.84 10.79 19.65
CA GLU A 3 -6.17 10.10 18.41
C GLU A 3 -5.03 10.31 17.38
N ARG A 4 -4.76 9.28 16.56
CA ARG A 4 -3.70 9.34 15.55
C ARG A 4 -4.08 10.39 14.49
N PRO A 5 -3.21 11.37 14.16
CA PRO A 5 -3.55 12.42 13.23
C PRO A 5 -3.86 11.93 11.81
N ASP A 6 -4.72 12.68 11.12
CA ASP A 6 -5.18 12.43 9.75
C ASP A 6 -4.08 12.02 8.75
N PRO A 7 -2.91 12.69 8.64
CA PRO A 7 -1.92 12.29 7.64
C PRO A 7 -1.36 10.88 7.88
N PHE A 8 -1.23 10.48 9.14
CA PHE A 8 -0.76 9.12 9.46
C PHE A 8 -1.88 8.09 9.27
N LEU A 9 -3.13 8.44 9.59
CA LEU A 9 -4.27 7.57 9.28
C LEU A 9 -4.46 7.36 7.77
N ALA A 10 -4.29 8.41 6.97
CA ALA A 10 -4.35 8.33 5.51
C ALA A 10 -3.25 7.40 4.97
N LEU A 11 -2.03 7.54 5.49
CA LEU A 11 -0.92 6.65 5.16
C LEU A 11 -1.22 5.19 5.51
N ASP A 12 -1.73 4.93 6.72
CA ASP A 12 -2.08 3.59 7.18
C ASP A 12 -3.15 2.96 6.26
N ARG A 13 -4.11 3.76 5.77
CA ARG A 13 -5.13 3.30 4.80
C ARG A 13 -4.51 2.86 3.48
N TYR A 14 -3.54 3.61 2.94
CA TYR A 14 -2.85 3.17 1.73
C TYR A 14 -2.17 1.81 1.94
N PHE A 15 -1.43 1.64 3.04
CA PHE A 15 -0.75 0.38 3.36
C PHE A 15 -1.72 -0.78 3.54
N ALA A 16 -2.81 -0.58 4.29
CA ALA A 16 -3.84 -1.58 4.46
C ALA A 16 -4.45 -1.99 3.11
N ALA A 17 -4.78 -1.01 2.28
CA ALA A 17 -5.44 -1.26 1.01
C ALA A 17 -4.52 -1.99 0.01
N ALA A 18 -3.22 -1.70 0.00
CA ALA A 18 -2.23 -2.41 -0.82
C ALA A 18 -1.97 -3.83 -0.31
N THR A 19 -1.95 -4.03 1.01
CA THR A 19 -1.79 -5.36 1.64
C THR A 19 -2.97 -6.26 1.30
N ILE A 20 -4.20 -5.76 1.45
CA ILE A 20 -5.42 -6.49 1.09
C ILE A 20 -5.42 -6.87 -0.40
N ALA A 21 -5.03 -5.95 -1.28
CA ALA A 21 -4.95 -6.23 -2.71
C ALA A 21 -3.92 -7.34 -3.02
N HIS A 22 -2.77 -7.32 -2.35
CA HIS A 22 -1.74 -8.33 -2.51
C HIS A 22 -2.15 -9.71 -1.99
N GLU A 23 -2.77 -9.77 -0.82
CA GLU A 23 -3.30 -11.02 -0.25
C GLU A 23 -4.36 -11.64 -1.17
N TYR A 24 -5.30 -10.82 -1.64
CA TYR A 24 -6.31 -11.28 -2.60
C TYR A 24 -5.68 -11.76 -3.91
N LEU A 25 -4.67 -11.07 -4.41
CA LEU A 25 -3.94 -11.50 -5.61
C LEU A 25 -3.21 -12.83 -5.42
N ALA A 26 -2.65 -13.07 -4.22
CA ALA A 26 -2.01 -14.33 -3.88
C ALA A 26 -3.02 -15.49 -3.88
N ASP A 27 -4.23 -15.26 -3.35
CA ASP A 27 -5.32 -16.25 -3.40
C ASP A 27 -5.70 -16.59 -4.86
N LEU A 28 -5.90 -15.58 -5.71
CA LEU A 28 -6.16 -15.79 -7.14
C LEU A 28 -5.04 -16.58 -7.84
N HIS A 29 -3.79 -16.31 -7.48
CA HIS A 29 -2.64 -17.02 -8.03
C HIS A 29 -2.63 -18.50 -7.62
N LEU A 30 -2.95 -18.81 -6.36
CA LEU A 30 -3.08 -20.18 -5.87
C LEU A 30 -4.19 -20.94 -6.60
N GLU A 31 -5.31 -20.28 -6.89
CA GLU A 31 -6.40 -20.88 -7.67
C GLU A 31 -5.98 -21.19 -9.11
N LEU A 32 -5.30 -20.26 -9.79
CA LEU A 32 -4.76 -20.49 -11.13
C LEU A 32 -3.76 -21.66 -11.16
N ALA A 33 -2.90 -21.75 -10.15
CA ALA A 33 -1.96 -22.86 -10.00
C ALA A 33 -2.69 -24.19 -9.75
N ALA A 34 -3.76 -24.20 -8.96
CA ALA A 34 -4.59 -25.39 -8.73
C ALA A 34 -5.29 -25.87 -10.02
N LEU A 35 -5.62 -24.95 -10.94
CA LEU A 35 -6.14 -25.27 -12.27
C LEU A 35 -5.04 -25.66 -13.28
N GLY A 36 -3.75 -25.60 -12.90
CA GLY A 36 -2.63 -25.87 -13.80
C GLY A 36 -2.46 -24.83 -14.90
N THR A 37 -2.94 -23.60 -14.65
CA THR A 37 -2.92 -22.48 -15.62
C THR A 37 -2.03 -21.32 -15.16
N ASP A 38 -1.26 -21.53 -14.09
CA ASP A 38 -0.23 -20.58 -13.70
C ASP A 38 0.82 -20.42 -14.83
N SER A 39 1.32 -19.21 -14.96
CA SER A 39 2.25 -18.84 -16.02
C SER A 39 3.31 -17.88 -15.51
N PRO A 40 4.44 -17.71 -16.23
CA PRO A 40 5.42 -16.68 -15.91
C PRO A 40 4.79 -15.29 -15.77
N HIS A 41 3.74 -15.01 -16.55
CA HIS A 41 2.99 -13.77 -16.46
C HIS A 41 2.27 -13.58 -15.13
N THR A 42 1.51 -14.60 -14.67
CA THR A 42 0.83 -14.55 -13.36
C THR A 42 1.83 -14.41 -12.20
N ARG A 43 3.00 -15.05 -12.28
CA ARG A 43 4.07 -14.88 -11.29
C ARG A 43 4.65 -13.46 -11.32
N ALA A 44 4.80 -12.86 -12.50
CA ALA A 44 5.26 -11.49 -12.64
C ALA A 44 4.26 -10.49 -12.03
N LEU A 45 2.95 -10.68 -12.25
CA LEU A 45 1.89 -9.88 -11.62
C LEU A 45 1.95 -9.97 -10.09
N LEU A 46 2.08 -11.17 -9.53
CA LEU A 46 2.22 -11.36 -8.09
C LEU A 46 3.49 -10.69 -7.54
N GLY A 47 4.61 -10.82 -8.24
CA GLY A 47 5.88 -10.19 -7.89
C GLY A 47 5.82 -8.66 -7.94
N GLU A 48 5.13 -8.09 -8.94
CA GLU A 48 4.93 -6.65 -9.03
C GLU A 48 4.07 -6.13 -7.86
N SER A 49 2.99 -6.84 -7.53
CA SER A 49 2.16 -6.49 -6.38
C SER A 49 2.94 -6.56 -5.06
N ALA A 50 3.78 -7.60 -4.89
CA ALA A 50 4.66 -7.70 -3.73
C ALA A 50 5.61 -6.50 -3.63
N ALA A 51 6.26 -6.11 -4.74
CA ALA A 51 7.18 -4.98 -4.78
C ALA A 51 6.50 -3.65 -4.41
N VAL A 52 5.22 -3.46 -4.73
CA VAL A 52 4.47 -2.28 -4.28
C VAL A 52 4.40 -2.23 -2.75
N VAL A 53 4.03 -3.35 -2.12
CA VAL A 53 3.85 -3.44 -0.66
C VAL A 53 5.17 -3.37 0.10
N THR A 54 6.20 -4.09 -0.37
CA THR A 54 7.45 -4.29 0.38
C THR A 54 8.55 -3.30 0.04
N GLU A 55 8.49 -2.64 -1.11
CA GLU A 55 9.58 -1.76 -1.59
C GLU A 55 9.09 -0.36 -1.93
N ARG A 56 8.17 -0.21 -2.90
CA ARG A 56 7.83 1.09 -3.48
C ARG A 56 7.10 1.99 -2.48
N MET A 57 6.03 1.50 -1.85
CA MET A 57 5.32 2.28 -0.84
C MET A 57 6.20 2.59 0.38
N PRO A 58 6.99 1.64 0.93
CA PRO A 58 7.95 1.95 1.99
C PRO A 58 9.01 2.99 1.60
N ALA A 59 9.56 2.90 0.39
CA ALA A 59 10.56 3.85 -0.08
C ALA A 59 9.98 5.27 -0.17
N LEU A 60 8.78 5.39 -0.74
CA LEU A 60 8.06 6.65 -0.94
C LEU A 60 7.65 7.31 0.38
N THR A 61 7.31 6.53 1.39
CA THR A 61 6.68 7.02 2.63
C THR A 61 7.62 7.03 3.84
N ARG A 62 8.91 6.79 3.63
CA ARG A 62 9.90 6.65 4.71
C ARG A 62 9.96 7.86 5.62
N GLU A 63 10.01 9.06 5.04
CA GLU A 63 10.07 10.32 5.80
C GLU A 63 8.78 10.56 6.60
N LEU A 64 7.62 10.26 5.99
CA LEU A 64 6.33 10.34 6.69
C LEU A 64 6.24 9.43 7.91
N ARG A 65 6.79 8.21 7.84
CA ARG A 65 6.83 7.30 8.99
C ARG A 65 7.72 7.84 10.11
N GLN A 66 8.90 8.36 9.76
CA GLN A 66 9.80 8.98 10.73
C GLN A 66 9.12 10.16 11.45
N LEU A 67 8.39 11.00 10.71
CA LEU A 67 7.60 12.08 11.29
C LEU A 67 6.47 11.57 12.19
N GLY A 68 5.90 10.39 11.90
CA GLY A 68 4.93 9.71 12.76
C GLY A 68 5.52 9.32 14.11
N ASP A 69 6.69 8.67 14.09
CA ASP A 69 7.41 8.26 15.30
C ASP A 69 7.84 9.47 16.14
N GLU A 70 8.32 10.52 15.48
CA GLU A 70 8.66 11.80 16.11
C GLU A 70 7.43 12.47 16.74
N TRP A 71 6.31 12.52 16.03
CA TRP A 71 5.07 13.10 16.52
C TRP A 71 4.57 12.36 17.75
N GLU A 72 4.59 11.02 17.74
CA GLU A 72 4.14 10.21 18.87
C GLU A 72 4.94 10.55 20.14
N THR A 73 6.27 10.63 20.01
CA THR A 73 7.18 11.03 21.08
C THR A 73 6.90 12.45 21.58
N GLN A 74 6.68 13.40 20.66
CA GLN A 74 6.53 14.82 20.99
C GLN A 74 5.13 15.17 21.51
N SER A 75 4.10 14.41 21.13
CA SER A 75 2.68 14.73 21.41
C SER A 75 2.39 14.94 22.90
N LEU A 76 3.11 14.23 23.78
CA LEU A 76 2.96 14.32 25.24
C LEU A 76 4.03 15.22 25.89
N LEU A 77 5.22 15.31 25.29
CA LEU A 77 6.41 15.94 25.90
C LEU A 77 6.62 17.39 25.43
N ASP A 78 6.27 17.69 24.18
CA ASP A 78 6.45 18.99 23.53
C ASP A 78 5.33 19.24 22.49
N PRO A 79 4.13 19.64 22.94
CA PRO A 79 3.00 19.87 22.04
C PRO A 79 3.25 20.94 20.95
N PRO A 80 3.95 22.05 21.22
CA PRO A 80 4.32 23.00 20.17
C PRO A 80 5.16 22.38 19.05
N ARG A 81 6.12 21.51 19.39
CA ARG A 81 6.92 20.79 18.38
C ARG A 81 6.11 19.73 17.65
N ALA A 82 5.26 18.98 18.36
CA ALA A 82 4.35 18.01 17.74
C ALA A 82 3.45 18.67 16.68
N LYS A 83 2.96 19.88 16.93
CA LYS A 83 2.17 20.65 15.94
C LYS A 83 2.97 20.92 14.65
N ARG A 84 4.24 21.32 14.77
CA ARG A 84 5.11 21.57 13.60
C ARG A 84 5.41 20.28 12.83
N THR A 85 5.63 19.18 13.55
CA THR A 85 5.82 17.85 12.93
C THR A 85 4.57 17.43 12.15
N LEU A 86 3.36 17.71 12.69
CA LEU A 86 2.11 17.43 12.00
C LEU A 86 1.92 18.29 10.73
N GLU A 87 2.27 19.58 10.78
CA GLU A 87 2.26 20.46 9.60
C GLU A 87 3.20 19.92 8.51
N LEU A 88 4.41 19.50 8.88
CA LEU A 88 5.36 18.91 7.93
C LEU A 88 4.87 17.56 7.37
N ALA A 89 4.33 16.68 8.21
CA ALA A 89 3.76 15.41 7.77
C ALA A 89 2.60 15.62 6.78
N THR A 90 1.80 16.67 6.98
CA THR A 90 0.72 17.02 6.04
C THR A 90 1.26 17.41 4.68
N ILE A 91 2.31 18.25 4.63
CA ILE A 91 2.98 18.63 3.37
C ILE A 91 3.55 17.41 2.67
N ARG A 92 4.29 16.56 3.40
CA ARG A 92 4.90 15.35 2.83
C ARG A 92 3.87 14.36 2.29
N LEU A 93 2.69 14.27 2.93
CA LEU A 93 1.62 13.42 2.43
C LEU A 93 1.07 13.97 1.10
N ILE A 94 0.80 15.26 1.02
CA ILE A 94 0.33 15.91 -0.21
C ILE A 94 1.33 15.70 -1.36
N GLU A 95 2.63 15.80 -1.07
CA GLU A 95 3.69 15.54 -2.06
C GLU A 95 3.71 14.07 -2.53
N ALA A 96 3.46 13.11 -1.64
CA ALA A 96 3.48 11.68 -1.95
C ALA A 96 2.15 11.14 -2.52
N GLU A 97 1.03 11.83 -2.29
CA GLU A 97 -0.33 11.38 -2.65
C GLU A 97 -0.49 10.98 -4.12
N PRO A 98 0.04 11.72 -5.12
CA PRO A 98 -0.10 11.33 -6.52
C PRO A 98 0.55 9.97 -6.82
N GLU A 99 1.73 9.72 -6.27
CA GLU A 99 2.46 8.49 -6.50
C GLU A 99 1.86 7.31 -5.71
N LEU A 100 1.38 7.55 -4.48
CA LEU A 100 0.59 6.58 -3.72
C LEU A 100 -0.69 6.18 -4.47
N SER A 101 -1.37 7.15 -5.06
CA SER A 101 -2.58 6.91 -5.86
C SER A 101 -2.28 6.16 -7.16
N ALA A 102 -1.14 6.44 -7.81
CA ALA A 102 -0.70 5.68 -8.97
C ALA A 102 -0.36 4.22 -8.62
N LEU A 103 0.32 3.98 -7.50
CA LEU A 103 0.60 2.63 -7.00
C LEU A 103 -0.70 1.88 -6.65
N ARG A 104 -1.69 2.59 -6.10
CA ARG A 104 -3.02 2.01 -5.84
C ARG A 104 -3.74 1.62 -7.13
N ALA A 105 -3.80 2.53 -8.10
CA ALA A 105 -4.41 2.24 -9.39
C ALA A 105 -3.74 1.03 -10.07
N ARG A 106 -2.40 0.95 -9.98
CA ARG A 106 -1.64 -0.19 -10.51
C ARG A 106 -1.99 -1.52 -9.82
N GLN A 107 -2.21 -1.51 -8.50
CA GLN A 107 -2.68 -2.70 -7.78
C GLN A 107 -4.06 -3.14 -8.26
N ASP A 108 -4.98 -2.19 -8.45
CA ASP A 108 -6.34 -2.51 -8.92
C ASP A 108 -6.31 -3.09 -10.35
N GLU A 109 -5.44 -2.59 -11.24
CA GLU A 109 -5.19 -3.16 -12.57
C GLU A 109 -4.66 -4.59 -12.51
N ILE A 110 -3.65 -4.84 -11.68
CA ILE A 110 -3.04 -6.17 -11.52
C ILE A 110 -4.08 -7.18 -11.02
N VAL A 111 -4.90 -6.80 -10.05
CA VAL A 111 -6.00 -7.64 -9.52
C VAL A 111 -7.03 -7.93 -10.62
N ALA A 112 -7.46 -6.92 -11.37
CA ALA A 112 -8.42 -7.10 -12.45
C ALA A 112 -7.88 -8.04 -13.54
N GLU A 113 -6.60 -7.92 -13.87
CA GLU A 113 -5.93 -8.78 -14.84
C GLU A 113 -5.85 -10.24 -14.37
N MET A 114 -5.43 -10.46 -13.13
CA MET A 114 -5.37 -11.80 -12.53
C MET A 114 -6.75 -12.45 -12.46
N HIS A 115 -7.76 -11.70 -12.05
CA HIS A 115 -9.14 -12.17 -12.02
C HIS A 115 -9.63 -12.55 -13.43
N GLY A 116 -9.32 -11.72 -14.44
CA GLY A 116 -9.66 -12.02 -15.84
C GLY A 116 -8.98 -13.28 -16.37
N LEU A 117 -7.77 -13.61 -15.91
CA LEU A 117 -7.10 -14.87 -16.23
C LEU A 117 -7.80 -16.06 -15.58
N LEU A 118 -8.18 -15.96 -14.30
CA LEU A 118 -8.88 -17.01 -13.58
C LEU A 118 -10.25 -17.33 -14.19
N GLU A 119 -11.03 -16.31 -14.55
CA GLU A 119 -12.34 -16.51 -15.18
C GLU A 119 -12.23 -17.22 -16.55
N ARG A 120 -11.20 -16.88 -17.34
CA ARG A 120 -10.92 -17.61 -18.59
C ARG A 120 -10.53 -19.07 -18.35
N ALA A 121 -9.72 -19.33 -17.31
CA ALA A 121 -9.31 -20.68 -16.95
C ALA A 121 -10.49 -21.54 -16.47
N ARG A 122 -11.46 -20.96 -15.75
CA ARG A 122 -12.68 -21.64 -15.28
C ARG A 122 -13.70 -21.91 -16.38
N GLY A 123 -13.75 -21.03 -17.39
CA GLY A 123 -14.66 -21.15 -18.53
C GLY A 123 -14.14 -22.01 -19.68
N SER A 124 -12.90 -22.51 -19.59
CA SER A 124 -12.26 -23.41 -20.57
C SER A 124 -12.36 -24.87 -20.13
#